data_AF-A0A5C8M0V7-F1
#
_entry.id   AF-A0A5C8M0V7-F1
#
_cell.length_a   1.000
_cell.length_b   1.000
_cell.length_c   1.000
_cell.angle_alpha   90.00
_cell.angle_beta   90.00
_cell.angle_gamma   90.00
#
_symmetry.space_group_name_H-M   'P 1'
#
loop_
_entity.id
_entity.type
_entity.pdbx_description
1 polymer ?
#
loop_
_entity_poly.entity_id
_entity_poly.type
_entity_poly.pdbx_seq_one_letter_code
_entity_poly.pdbx_strand_id
1 'polypeptide(L)'
;MPHASGFTFTEVLISLFLLCLTGLGALSASLFARQQVILATQQTIALSLTVELAERMASHNSVASDYEGIHPLWMAEQPSDCTESYGCDAQQLSQYHLYSTLSASGHPQSLQLLQQPALCIRQQAGQKLIQLSWRSLAKVQIQRPASVCDVSPHRLQISMVVP
;
A
#
# COMPACT_ATOMS: atom_id res chain seq x y z
N MET A 1 1.87 16.60 -67.04
CA MET A 1 2.02 15.18 -66.71
C MET A 1 2.57 15.11 -65.29
N PRO A 2 1.82 14.63 -64.28
CA PRO A 2 2.36 14.53 -62.93
C PRO A 2 3.27 13.30 -62.84
N HIS A 3 4.51 13.50 -62.41
CA HIS A 3 5.43 12.42 -62.09
C HIS A 3 4.89 11.66 -60.87
N ALA A 4 4.27 10.50 -61.10
CA ALA A 4 4.00 9.56 -60.02
C ALA A 4 5.33 8.97 -59.57
N SER A 5 5.96 9.60 -58.57
CA SER A 5 7.14 9.05 -57.90
C SER A 5 6.70 7.84 -57.09
N GLY A 6 7.02 6.64 -57.56
CA GLY A 6 6.75 5.40 -56.83
C GLY A 6 7.57 5.34 -55.55
N PHE A 7 6.95 4.91 -54.45
CA PHE A 7 7.61 4.70 -53.16
C PHE A 7 8.76 3.70 -53.31
N THR A 8 9.95 4.07 -52.85
CA THR A 8 11.09 3.13 -52.88
C THR A 8 10.94 2.09 -51.78
N PHE A 9 11.40 0.85 -52.02
CA PHE A 9 11.36 -0.22 -51.01
C PHE A 9 12.04 0.18 -49.69
N THR A 10 13.11 0.98 -49.78
CA THR A 10 13.80 1.59 -48.64
C THR A 10 12.92 2.53 -47.83
N GLU A 11 12.07 3.32 -48.47
CA GLU A 11 11.17 4.29 -47.82
C GLU A 11 10.02 3.58 -47.08
N VAL A 12 9.53 2.47 -47.64
CA VAL A 12 8.56 1.58 -46.98
C VAL A 12 9.18 0.92 -45.75
N LEU A 13 10.41 0.43 -45.84
CA LEU A 13 11.14 -0.18 -44.71
C LEU A 13 11.38 0.82 -43.57
N ILE A 14 11.80 2.05 -43.89
CA ILE A 14 12.00 3.11 -42.89
C ILE A 14 10.67 3.46 -42.22
N SER A 15 9.59 3.57 -42.99
CA SER A 15 8.25 3.87 -42.46
C SER A 15 7.73 2.76 -41.53
N LEU A 16 7.93 1.48 -41.91
CA LEU A 16 7.63 0.31 -41.09
C LEU A 16 8.45 0.30 -39.79
N PHE A 17 9.73 0.63 -39.88
CA PHE A 17 10.61 0.70 -38.71
C PHE A 17 10.18 1.79 -37.73
N LEU A 18 9.84 2.99 -38.22
CA LEU A 18 9.31 4.08 -37.40
C LEU A 18 7.95 3.73 -36.77
N LEU A 19 7.07 3.04 -37.49
CA LEU A 19 5.81 2.53 -36.96
C LEU A 19 6.03 1.51 -35.82
N CYS A 20 6.99 0.60 -35.99
CA CYS A 20 7.34 -0.36 -34.94
C CYS A 20 7.89 0.33 -33.69
N LEU A 21 8.80 1.30 -33.86
CA LEU A 21 9.38 2.05 -32.74
C LEU A 21 8.33 2.89 -31.99
N THR A 22 7.45 3.58 -32.71
CA THR A 22 6.36 4.37 -32.11
C THR A 22 5.36 3.48 -31.39
N GLY A 23 5.01 2.32 -31.95
CA GLY A 23 4.15 1.33 -31.31
C GLY A 23 4.75 0.78 -30.02
N LEU A 24 6.02 0.38 -30.04
CA LEU A 24 6.76 -0.08 -28.84
C LEU A 24 6.86 1.03 -27.78
N GLY A 25 7.11 2.26 -28.21
CA GLY A 25 7.14 3.44 -27.33
C GLY A 25 5.81 3.66 -26.62
N ALA A 26 4.69 3.67 -27.36
CA ALA A 26 3.36 3.86 -26.81
C ALA A 26 2.97 2.74 -25.83
N LEU A 27 3.29 1.49 -26.17
CA LEU A 27 3.04 0.35 -25.29
C LEU A 27 3.83 0.47 -23.98
N SER A 28 5.12 0.79 -24.05
CA SER A 28 5.95 0.97 -22.86
C SER A 28 5.42 2.10 -21.96
N ALA A 29 5.07 3.25 -22.54
CA ALA A 29 4.52 4.38 -21.81
C ALA A 29 3.20 4.01 -21.10
N SER A 30 2.33 3.25 -21.78
CA SER A 30 1.06 2.80 -21.18
C SER A 30 1.27 1.87 -19.98
N LEU A 31 2.28 1.00 -20.04
CA LEU A 31 2.63 0.10 -18.94
C LEU A 31 3.19 0.89 -17.75
N PHE A 32 4.09 1.84 -17.99
CA PHE A 32 4.63 2.69 -16.93
C PHE A 32 3.54 3.55 -16.27
N ALA A 33 2.62 4.12 -17.07
CA ALA A 33 1.51 4.89 -16.53
C ALA A 33 0.62 4.03 -15.61
N ARG A 34 0.29 2.81 -16.02
CA ARG A 34 -0.49 1.88 -15.18
C ARG A 34 0.25 1.54 -13.88
N GLN A 35 1.56 1.31 -13.93
CA GLN A 35 2.36 1.05 -12.74
C GLN A 35 2.36 2.24 -11.77
N GLN A 36 2.49 3.47 -12.28
CA GLN A 36 2.43 4.68 -11.45
C GLN A 36 1.07 4.85 -10.79
N VAL A 37 -0.02 4.58 -11.52
CA VAL A 37 -1.37 4.63 -10.93
C VAL A 37 -1.51 3.60 -9.81
N ILE A 38 -1.08 2.35 -10.01
CA ILE A 38 -1.14 1.31 -8.96
C ILE A 38 -0.35 1.74 -7.71
N LEU A 39 0.86 2.27 -7.88
CA LEU A 39 1.68 2.72 -6.76
C LEU A 39 1.03 3.91 -6.02
N ALA A 40 0.50 4.88 -6.76
CA ALA A 40 -0.20 6.02 -6.18
C ALA A 40 -1.44 5.57 -5.41
N THR A 41 -2.26 4.68 -5.98
CA THR A 41 -3.43 4.11 -5.29
C THR A 41 -3.03 3.38 -4.01
N GLN A 42 -1.98 2.57 -4.05
CA GLN A 42 -1.48 1.89 -2.85
C GLN A 42 -1.05 2.89 -1.76
N GLN A 43 -0.36 3.97 -2.15
CA GLN A 43 0.06 5.03 -1.21
C GLN A 43 -1.14 5.78 -0.63
N THR A 44 -2.14 6.12 -1.43
CA THR A 44 -3.36 6.79 -0.95
C THR A 44 -4.12 5.92 0.03
N ILE A 45 -4.28 4.62 -0.27
CA ILE A 45 -4.91 3.67 0.66
C ILE A 45 -4.12 3.61 1.96
N ALA A 46 -2.80 3.42 1.87
CA ALA A 46 -1.94 3.36 3.04
C ALA A 46 -2.04 4.62 3.92
N LEU A 47 -2.04 5.81 3.31
CA LEU A 47 -2.22 7.09 4.02
C LEU A 47 -3.57 7.16 4.72
N SER A 48 -4.66 6.87 4.01
CA SER A 48 -6.01 6.93 4.58
C SER A 48 -6.15 6.01 5.80
N LEU A 49 -5.60 4.80 5.73
CA LEU A 49 -5.61 3.84 6.83
C LEU A 49 -4.77 4.33 8.02
N THR A 50 -3.58 4.88 7.77
CA THR A 50 -2.74 5.42 8.86
C THR A 50 -3.38 6.61 9.56
N VAL A 51 -4.10 7.47 8.83
CA VAL A 51 -4.80 8.63 9.39
C VAL A 51 -6.01 8.21 10.21
N GLU A 52 -6.87 7.32 9.68
CA GLU A 52 -8.04 6.83 10.43
C GLU A 52 -7.62 6.13 11.73
N LEU A 53 -6.54 5.34 11.66
CA LEU A 53 -5.99 4.70 12.84
C LEU A 53 -5.41 5.72 13.84
N ALA A 54 -4.69 6.72 13.35
CA ALA A 54 -4.16 7.79 14.20
C ALA A 54 -5.27 8.51 14.98
N GLU A 55 -6.36 8.86 14.29
CA GLU A 55 -7.52 9.52 14.90
C GLU A 55 -8.22 8.63 15.94
N ARG A 56 -8.37 7.33 15.64
CA ARG A 56 -8.95 6.38 16.60
C ARG A 56 -8.07 6.13 17.82
N MET A 57 -6.75 6.08 17.65
CA MET A 57 -5.84 5.99 18.79
C MET A 57 -5.80 7.28 19.61
N ALA A 58 -5.92 8.44 18.98
CA ALA A 58 -6.03 9.72 19.67
C ALA A 58 -7.31 9.82 20.51
N SER A 59 -8.43 9.28 20.00
CA SER A 59 -9.69 9.24 20.76
C SER A 59 -9.69 8.26 21.94
N HIS A 60 -8.84 7.21 21.90
CA HIS A 60 -8.77 6.16 22.94
C HIS A 60 -7.41 6.17 23.66
N ASN A 61 -7.06 7.33 24.24
CA ASN A 61 -5.76 7.55 24.87
C ASN A 61 -5.52 6.69 26.13
N SER A 62 -6.56 6.14 26.75
CA SER A 62 -6.44 5.27 27.94
C SER A 62 -5.81 3.90 27.65
N VAL A 63 -5.87 3.43 26.41
CA VAL A 63 -5.36 2.12 25.95
C VAL A 63 -4.08 2.31 25.11
N ALA A 64 -3.50 3.51 25.21
CA ALA A 64 -2.46 4.01 24.33
C ALA A 64 -1.22 3.12 24.23
N SER A 65 -0.79 2.52 25.35
CA SER A 65 0.37 1.65 25.48
C SER A 65 0.15 0.30 24.80
N ASP A 66 -1.09 -0.18 24.76
CA ASP A 66 -1.41 -1.54 24.34
C ASP A 66 -1.55 -1.66 22.82
N TYR A 67 -1.35 -0.56 22.11
CA TYR A 67 -1.19 -0.52 20.66
C TYR A 67 0.24 -0.77 20.21
N GLU A 68 1.24 -0.62 21.09
CA GLU A 68 2.65 -0.75 20.71
C GLU A 68 2.98 -2.16 20.22
N GLY A 69 3.75 -2.24 19.14
CA GLY A 69 4.17 -3.52 18.56
C GLY A 69 4.00 -3.61 17.05
N ILE A 70 4.12 -4.85 16.57
CA ILE A 70 4.04 -5.22 15.17
C ILE A 70 2.74 -5.99 14.94
N HIS A 71 1.86 -5.44 14.12
CA HIS A 71 0.54 -5.98 13.83
C HIS A 71 0.47 -6.39 12.36
N PRO A 72 0.64 -7.68 12.02
CA PRO A 72 0.50 -8.16 10.65
C PRO A 72 -0.98 -8.19 10.26
N LEU A 73 -1.36 -7.36 9.29
CA LEU A 73 -2.77 -7.20 8.91
C LEU A 73 -3.28 -8.31 7.99
N TRP A 74 -2.38 -9.12 7.42
CA TRP A 74 -2.72 -10.28 6.60
C TRP A 74 -3.13 -11.53 7.42
N MET A 75 -2.89 -11.50 8.73
CA MET A 75 -3.08 -12.61 9.67
C MET A 75 -4.10 -12.25 10.75
N ALA A 76 -4.79 -11.12 10.62
CA ALA A 76 -5.74 -10.64 11.60
C ALA A 76 -6.98 -11.54 11.59
N GLU A 77 -7.00 -12.54 12.47
CA GLU A 77 -8.22 -13.23 12.85
C GLU A 77 -9.16 -12.21 13.51
N GLN A 78 -10.46 -12.36 13.27
CA GLN A 78 -11.46 -11.49 13.86
C GLN A 78 -11.39 -11.65 15.40
N PRO A 79 -11.00 -10.59 16.14
CA PRO A 79 -11.00 -10.64 17.59
C PRO A 79 -12.44 -10.77 18.10
N SER A 80 -12.58 -11.29 19.33
CA SER A 80 -13.87 -11.35 20.01
C SER A 80 -14.52 -9.96 20.06
N ASP A 81 -15.83 -9.89 19.79
CA ASP A 81 -16.57 -8.63 19.79
C ASP A 81 -16.50 -7.96 21.19
N CYS A 82 -15.68 -6.92 21.28
CA CYS A 82 -15.59 -6.08 22.46
C CYS A 82 -16.73 -5.06 22.42
N THR A 83 -17.86 -5.43 23.01
CA THR A 83 -19.00 -4.54 23.26
C THR A 83 -19.05 -4.19 24.75
N GLU A 84 -19.77 -3.14 25.15
CA GLU A 84 -19.94 -2.78 26.58
C GLU A 84 -20.43 -3.95 27.45
N SER A 85 -21.07 -4.96 26.84
CA SER A 85 -21.58 -6.17 27.50
C SER A 85 -20.52 -7.25 27.74
N TYR A 86 -19.43 -7.23 26.98
CA TYR A 86 -18.30 -8.15 27.12
C TYR A 86 -17.12 -7.33 27.61
N GLY A 87 -16.91 -7.31 28.93
CA GLY A 87 -15.80 -6.60 29.57
C GLY A 87 -14.46 -7.07 29.02
N CYS A 88 -13.99 -6.41 27.96
CA CYS A 88 -12.70 -6.69 27.35
C CYS A 88 -11.58 -6.08 28.18
N ASP A 89 -10.48 -6.82 28.28
CA ASP A 89 -9.24 -6.27 28.81
C ASP A 89 -8.66 -5.23 27.84
N ALA A 90 -7.81 -4.33 28.33
CA ALA A 90 -7.25 -3.23 27.55
C ALA A 90 -6.52 -3.73 26.28
N GLN A 91 -5.84 -4.87 26.38
CA GLN A 91 -5.20 -5.52 25.23
C GLN A 91 -6.19 -6.09 24.20
N GLN A 92 -7.33 -6.63 24.65
CA GLN A 92 -8.36 -7.14 23.73
C GLN A 92 -9.08 -5.98 23.02
N LEU A 93 -9.29 -4.89 23.76
CA LEU A 93 -9.88 -3.68 23.23
C LEU A 93 -8.99 -3.05 22.15
N SER A 94 -7.67 -2.97 22.37
CA SER A 94 -6.73 -2.44 21.35
C SER A 94 -6.74 -3.29 20.08
N GLN A 95 -6.75 -4.62 20.19
CA GLN A 95 -6.84 -5.54 19.06
C GLN A 95 -8.17 -5.40 18.31
N TYR A 96 -9.28 -5.26 19.02
CA TYR A 96 -10.59 -5.01 18.42
C TYR A 96 -10.64 -3.65 17.71
N HIS A 97 -10.07 -2.59 18.28
CA HIS A 97 -9.98 -1.29 17.61
C HIS A 97 -9.11 -1.34 16.35
N LEU A 98 -7.95 -2.00 16.41
CA LEU A 98 -7.11 -2.23 15.25
C LEU A 98 -7.88 -2.97 14.15
N TYR A 99 -8.49 -4.10 14.48
CA TYR A 99 -9.26 -4.89 13.53
C TYR A 99 -10.47 -4.13 12.97
N SER A 100 -11.26 -3.47 13.82
CA SER A 100 -12.46 -2.73 13.42
C SER A 100 -12.13 -1.51 12.56
N THR A 101 -10.98 -0.88 12.73
CA THR A 101 -10.54 0.22 11.84
C THR A 101 -10.20 -0.30 10.46
N LEU A 102 -9.54 -1.45 10.41
CA LEU A 102 -9.13 -2.10 9.17
C LEU A 102 -10.29 -2.77 8.44
N SER A 103 -11.32 -3.22 9.16
CA SER A 103 -12.53 -3.79 8.59
C SER A 103 -13.57 -2.71 8.22
N ALA A 104 -13.76 -1.68 9.05
CA ALA A 104 -14.72 -0.60 8.82
C ALA A 104 -14.31 0.36 7.71
N SER A 105 -13.00 0.51 7.45
CA SER A 105 -12.53 1.17 6.23
C SER A 105 -13.07 0.47 4.97
N GLY A 106 -13.66 -0.73 5.06
CA GLY A 106 -14.35 -1.40 3.96
C GLY A 106 -13.39 -2.10 3.00
N HIS A 107 -12.21 -2.47 3.52
CA HIS A 107 -11.03 -2.71 2.71
C HIS A 107 -10.56 -4.18 2.59
N PRO A 108 -11.37 -5.27 2.67
CA PRO A 108 -10.81 -6.58 2.34
C PRO A 108 -10.25 -6.61 0.91
N GLN A 109 -10.85 -5.87 -0.03
CA GLN A 109 -10.38 -5.74 -1.42
C GLN A 109 -9.22 -4.75 -1.61
N SER A 110 -9.12 -3.73 -0.78
CA SER A 110 -8.08 -2.69 -0.90
C SER A 110 -6.87 -2.96 -0.02
N LEU A 111 -7.02 -3.75 1.06
CA LEU A 111 -5.92 -4.46 1.70
C LEU A 111 -5.36 -5.55 0.77
N GLN A 112 -6.16 -6.18 -0.11
CA GLN A 112 -5.61 -7.08 -1.14
C GLN A 112 -4.66 -6.38 -2.12
N LEU A 113 -4.89 -5.08 -2.40
CA LEU A 113 -3.97 -4.27 -3.18
C LEU A 113 -2.63 -4.07 -2.44
N LEU A 114 -2.64 -4.06 -1.10
CA LEU A 114 -1.44 -3.98 -0.27
C LEU A 114 -0.96 -5.39 0.07
N GLN A 115 -0.03 -5.96 -0.71
CA GLN A 115 0.46 -7.31 -0.44
C GLN A 115 1.18 -7.37 0.91
N GLN A 116 0.74 -8.26 1.80
CA GLN A 116 1.34 -8.44 3.12
C GLN A 116 1.49 -7.09 3.88
N PRO A 117 0.38 -6.39 4.17
CA PRO A 117 0.42 -5.14 4.91
C PRO A 117 0.69 -5.42 6.38
N ALA A 118 1.52 -4.59 7.00
CA ALA A 118 1.80 -4.68 8.41
C ALA A 118 1.96 -3.31 9.02
N LEU A 119 1.42 -3.19 10.22
CA LEU A 119 1.36 -1.96 10.98
C LEU A 119 2.34 -2.05 12.15
N CYS A 120 3.05 -0.96 12.39
CA CYS A 120 4.10 -0.87 13.37
C CYS A 120 3.85 0.38 14.19
N ILE A 121 3.58 0.21 15.47
CA ILE A 121 3.32 1.32 16.38
C ILE A 121 4.44 1.33 17.41
N ARG A 122 5.15 2.44 17.50
CA ARG A 122 6.30 2.61 18.41
C ARG A 122 6.23 3.97 19.08
N GLN A 123 6.65 4.05 20.34
CA GLN A 123 6.90 5.34 20.99
C GLN A 123 8.29 5.84 20.60
N GLN A 124 8.38 7.08 20.13
CA GLN A 124 9.65 7.73 19.81
C GLN A 124 9.64 9.16 20.36
N ALA A 125 10.56 9.45 21.28
CA ALA A 125 10.72 10.79 21.88
C ALA A 125 9.43 11.39 22.49
N GLY A 126 8.58 10.54 23.10
CA GLY A 126 7.31 10.96 23.72
C GLY A 126 6.13 11.09 22.75
N GLN A 127 6.34 10.84 21.45
CA GLN A 127 5.30 10.83 20.43
C GLN A 127 5.07 9.40 19.92
N LYS A 128 3.86 9.10 19.44
CA LYS A 128 3.57 7.79 18.85
C LYS A 128 3.84 7.81 17.36
N LEU A 129 4.76 6.98 16.93
CA LEU A 129 5.04 6.74 15.51
C LEU A 129 4.21 5.56 15.04
N ILE A 130 3.34 5.81 14.07
CA ILE A 130 2.58 4.79 13.34
C ILE A 130 3.26 4.61 11.99
N GLN A 131 3.65 3.39 11.67
CA GLN A 131 4.21 3.06 10.36
C GLN A 131 3.40 1.93 9.73
N LEU A 132 3.01 2.11 8.48
CA LEU A 132 2.38 1.07 7.68
C LEU A 132 3.37 0.64 6.59
N SER A 133 3.69 -0.65 6.54
CA SER A 133 4.57 -1.26 5.55
C SER A 133 3.83 -2.28 4.69
N TRP A 134 4.09 -2.30 3.40
CA TRP A 134 3.48 -3.26 2.48
C TRP A 134 4.39 -3.60 1.30
N ARG A 135 4.06 -4.69 0.60
CA ARG A 135 4.69 -5.06 -0.67
C ARG A 135 3.86 -4.52 -1.84
N SER A 136 4.53 -3.91 -2.81
CA SER A 136 3.86 -3.43 -4.01
C SER A 136 3.48 -4.60 -4.93
N LEU A 137 2.30 -4.56 -5.56
CA LEU A 137 1.95 -5.49 -6.63
C LEU A 137 2.76 -5.25 -7.90
N ALA A 138 3.27 -4.03 -8.08
CA ALA A 138 4.02 -3.62 -9.27
C ALA A 138 5.44 -4.20 -9.35
N LYS A 139 6.03 -4.66 -8.23
CA LYS A 139 7.35 -5.28 -8.17
C LYS A 139 7.28 -6.61 -7.41
N VAL A 140 6.94 -7.69 -8.11
CA VAL A 140 7.01 -9.05 -7.56
C VAL A 140 8.46 -9.53 -7.65
N GLN A 141 9.27 -9.20 -6.64
CA GLN A 141 10.50 -9.94 -6.34
C GLN A 141 10.25 -10.81 -5.10
N ILE A 142 10.25 -12.12 -5.32
CA ILE A 142 10.05 -13.15 -4.30
C ILE A 142 11.32 -13.24 -3.47
N GLN A 143 11.30 -12.77 -2.22
CA GLN A 143 12.38 -13.04 -1.26
C GLN A 143 11.95 -12.96 0.21
N ARG A 144 12.76 -13.63 1.05
CA ARG A 144 12.71 -13.99 2.48
C ARG A 144 11.96 -13.02 3.43
N PRO A 145 11.46 -13.49 4.60
CA PRO A 145 10.81 -12.63 5.58
C PRO A 145 11.85 -11.65 6.14
N ALA A 146 11.84 -10.41 5.63
CA ALA A 146 12.49 -9.29 6.29
C ALA A 146 11.60 -8.87 7.47
N SER A 147 12.24 -8.42 8.55
CA SER A 147 11.57 -7.84 9.72
C SER A 147 10.51 -6.83 9.26
N VAL A 148 9.29 -7.06 9.72
CA VAL A 148 8.03 -6.50 9.21
C VAL A 148 7.94 -4.97 9.34
N CYS A 149 8.80 -4.39 10.19
CA CYS A 149 8.89 -2.95 10.48
C CYS A 149 10.29 -2.36 10.23
N ASP A 150 11.22 -3.12 9.66
CA ASP A 150 12.49 -2.56 9.21
C ASP A 150 12.35 -2.01 7.80
N VAL A 151 13.17 -0.99 7.52
CA VAL A 151 13.36 -0.37 6.21
C VAL A 151 14.05 -1.38 5.29
N SER A 152 13.31 -2.42 4.89
CA SER A 152 13.77 -3.39 3.90
C SER A 152 13.59 -2.75 2.52
N PRO A 153 14.60 -2.84 1.62
CA PRO A 153 14.57 -2.20 0.29
C PRO A 153 13.44 -2.70 -0.64
N HIS A 154 12.66 -3.68 -0.18
CA HIS A 154 11.58 -4.33 -0.94
C HIS A 154 10.17 -4.03 -0.39
N ARG A 155 10.04 -3.14 0.60
CA ARG A 155 8.74 -2.69 1.13
C ARG A 155 8.57 -1.19 0.95
N LEU A 156 7.35 -0.80 0.60
CA LEU A 156 6.92 0.59 0.69
C LEU A 156 6.48 0.84 2.12
N GLN A 157 6.77 2.05 2.63
CA GLN A 157 6.43 2.44 3.98
C GLN A 157 5.91 3.87 4.03
N ILE A 158 4.97 4.12 4.93
CA ILE A 158 4.50 5.45 5.29
C ILE A 158 4.52 5.54 6.81
N SER A 159 5.08 6.62 7.33
CA SER A 159 5.16 6.90 8.76
C SER A 159 4.44 8.18 9.09
N MET A 160 3.59 8.14 10.11
CA MET A 160 2.90 9.28 10.67
C MET A 160 3.24 9.38 12.16
N VAL A 161 3.43 10.60 12.62
CA VAL A 161 3.62 10.90 14.04
C VAL A 161 2.31 11.42 14.58
N VAL A 162 1.83 10.83 15.67
CA VAL A 162 0.67 11.31 16.42
C VAL A 162 1.16 12.09 17.63
N PRO A 163 0.72 13.35 17.79
CA PRO A 163 1.08 14.20 18.93
C PRO A 163 0.47 13.71 20.25
#